data_AF-A0A1I2J6L9-F1
#
_entry.id   AF-A0A1I2J6L9-F1
#
_cell.length_a   1.000
_cell.length_b   1.000
_cell.length_c   1.000
_cell.angle_alpha   90.00
_cell.angle_beta   90.00
_cell.angle_gamma   90.00
#
_symmetry.space_group_name_H-M   'P 1'
#
loop_
_entity.id
_entity.type
_entity.pdbx_description
1 polymer ?
#
loop_
_entity_poly.entity_id
_entity_poly.type
_entity_poly.pdbx_seq_one_letter_code
_entity_poly.pdbx_strand_id
1 'polypeptide(L)'
;MRISRAAICLFGHVATLAGCAGGDDSDAGGFATGLTGATAGATAGTTTTGISGSDTQSPTDGSGSAGETTGAAPTTTATSADDSDSSPATGDASASTLPGPDLPDISEACTKVDVLLVVDASATMADALASLPSTFAEIQATLALAVGDGIDDFHVAVINACPKPPHFHNYGAGDTDCEFPDGRNWLAADDPTLAQSFACVVQLPFQDEALEGKGGDNGGYESIPDTCSDEDDEDEQPAWTAAKALDPGVAVNAGFARADAVLFVVAITDEDESLVGPDDAGEIHDAIVAAKGDAARVVFLGIGGDEGGCDNAYGGGEVKDSKVLREVAETFGARGMYRTMCESRGDDPIGAAFDEALTTVVDAACDGFIPD
;
A
#
# COMPACT_ATOMS: atom_id res chain seq x y z
N MET A 1 -31.90 -12.51 -3.27
CA MET A 1 -32.39 -11.50 -2.30
C MET A 1 -32.01 -10.15 -2.87
N ARG A 2 -32.94 -9.20 -3.03
CA ARG A 2 -32.68 -7.92 -3.73
C ARG A 2 -32.03 -6.95 -2.75
N ILE A 3 -30.79 -6.53 -3.04
CA ILE A 3 -30.10 -5.47 -2.31
C ILE A 3 -30.88 -4.17 -2.52
N SER A 4 -31.44 -3.66 -1.43
CA SER A 4 -32.14 -2.37 -1.41
C SER A 4 -31.08 -1.28 -1.26
N ARG A 5 -30.90 -0.48 -2.32
CA ARG A 5 -30.03 0.71 -2.32
C ARG A 5 -30.44 1.63 -1.16
N ALA A 6 -29.61 1.69 -0.13
CA ALA A 6 -29.73 2.67 0.94
C ALA A 6 -29.26 4.05 0.42
N ALA A 7 -29.98 5.07 0.86
CA ALA A 7 -29.87 6.43 0.36
C ALA A 7 -28.57 7.10 0.79
N ILE A 8 -27.86 7.67 -0.18
CA ILE A 8 -26.80 8.67 0.02
C ILE A 8 -27.43 9.84 0.79
N CYS A 9 -27.08 9.97 2.07
CA CYS A 9 -27.38 11.17 2.87
C CYS A 9 -26.40 12.27 2.48
N LEU A 10 -26.88 13.18 1.62
CA LEU A 10 -26.24 14.42 1.26
C LEU A 10 -26.14 15.33 2.52
N PHE A 11 -24.95 15.43 3.13
CA PHE A 11 -24.71 16.41 4.19
C PHE A 11 -24.61 17.80 3.58
N GLY A 12 -25.66 18.59 3.79
CA GLY A 12 -25.72 20.00 3.42
C GLY A 12 -24.75 20.85 4.25
N HIS A 13 -23.83 21.53 3.57
CA HIS A 13 -23.05 22.64 4.10
C HIS A 13 -23.98 23.77 4.58
N VAL A 14 -23.98 24.04 5.88
CA VAL A 14 -24.59 25.26 6.46
C VAL A 14 -23.53 26.37 6.42
N ALA A 15 -23.58 27.18 5.37
CA ALA A 15 -22.87 28.45 5.31
C ALA A 15 -23.47 29.45 6.30
N THR A 16 -22.71 29.83 7.33
CA THR A 16 -23.09 30.92 8.24
C THR A 16 -22.43 32.20 7.77
N LEU A 17 -23.21 33.08 7.11
CA LEU A 17 -22.84 34.47 6.85
C LEU A 17 -23.18 35.34 8.07
N ALA A 18 -22.15 35.93 8.68
CA ALA A 18 -22.21 37.18 9.45
C ALA A 18 -20.82 37.81 9.24
N GLY A 19 -20.62 39.04 8.79
CA GLY A 19 -21.40 40.27 8.89
C GLY A 19 -20.40 41.35 9.31
N CYS A 20 -20.06 42.27 8.40
CA CYS A 20 -19.03 43.30 8.59
C CYS A 20 -19.38 44.35 9.66
N ALA A 21 -18.40 44.68 10.50
CA ALA A 21 -18.14 45.97 11.15
C ALA A 21 -16.68 45.89 11.66
N GLY A 22 -15.71 46.76 11.37
CA GLY A 22 -15.71 48.21 11.21
C GLY A 22 -15.19 48.85 12.50
N GLY A 23 -13.91 49.27 12.55
CA GLY A 23 -13.38 50.16 13.61
C GLY A 23 -11.91 49.98 14.00
N ASP A 24 -11.07 50.90 13.49
CA ASP A 24 -10.02 51.73 14.11
C ASP A 24 -8.89 51.17 15.01
N ASP A 25 -7.67 51.55 14.62
CA ASP A 25 -6.46 51.94 15.37
C ASP A 25 -6.34 51.62 16.87
N SER A 26 -5.22 51.00 17.29
CA SER A 26 -4.39 51.44 18.45
C SER A 26 -3.10 50.64 18.62
N ASP A 27 -2.04 51.38 18.90
CA ASP A 27 -0.71 50.99 19.36
C ASP A 27 -0.65 50.17 20.67
N ALA A 28 0.47 49.45 20.82
CA ALA A 28 1.26 49.21 22.04
C ALA A 28 0.69 48.43 23.25
N GLY A 29 1.51 47.46 23.70
CA GLY A 29 1.47 46.82 25.02
C GLY A 29 1.80 45.32 24.89
N GLY A 30 2.97 44.80 25.26
CA GLY A 30 3.63 45.00 26.54
C GLY A 30 3.04 44.04 27.57
N PHE A 31 3.40 42.76 27.51
CA PHE A 31 3.21 41.82 28.63
C PHE A 31 4.48 41.01 28.88
N ALA A 32 5.16 41.41 29.95
CA ALA A 32 6.16 40.64 30.65
C ALA A 32 5.50 39.97 31.86
N THR A 33 5.76 38.68 32.05
CA THR A 33 5.86 37.88 33.28
C THR A 33 5.85 36.42 32.81
N GLY A 34 6.83 35.56 32.99
CA GLY A 34 7.93 35.52 33.94
C GLY A 34 7.97 34.11 34.51
N LEU A 35 8.93 33.28 34.11
CA LEU A 35 9.41 32.20 34.96
C LEU A 35 10.91 31.96 34.75
N THR A 36 11.58 31.91 35.88
CA THR A 36 13.01 31.95 36.12
C THR A 36 13.67 30.59 35.97
N GLY A 37 14.81 30.57 35.28
CA GLY A 37 16.06 30.06 35.85
C GLY A 37 16.51 28.66 35.49
N ALA A 38 17.52 28.57 34.61
CA ALA A 38 18.80 27.92 34.91
C ALA A 38 19.86 28.36 33.87
N THR A 39 20.88 29.07 34.36
CA THR A 39 22.11 29.46 33.67
C THR A 39 23.21 28.42 33.85
N ALA A 40 23.84 28.01 32.75
CA ALA A 40 25.29 27.76 32.57
C ALA A 40 25.45 27.15 31.16
N GLY A 41 26.34 27.55 30.27
CA GLY A 41 27.43 28.51 30.29
C GLY A 41 28.32 28.19 29.07
N ALA A 42 28.62 29.22 28.28
CA ALA A 42 29.76 29.39 27.36
C ALA A 42 30.17 28.22 26.43
N THR A 43 30.30 28.49 25.12
CA THR A 43 31.51 29.07 24.52
C THR A 43 31.35 29.19 23.01
N ALA A 44 31.52 30.41 22.50
CA ALA A 44 31.67 30.68 21.08
C ALA A 44 33.05 30.22 20.60
N GLY A 45 33.08 29.42 19.53
CA GLY A 45 34.30 28.97 18.87
C GLY A 45 34.16 29.09 17.35
N THR A 46 34.37 30.29 16.83
CA THR A 46 34.61 30.56 15.41
C THR A 46 35.90 29.86 14.98
N THR A 47 35.83 28.97 14.00
CA THR A 47 37.02 28.55 13.23
C THR A 47 36.67 28.47 11.75
N THR A 48 37.20 29.45 11.03
CA THR A 48 37.41 29.51 9.58
C THR A 48 38.43 28.45 9.14
N THR A 49 38.48 28.14 7.84
CA THR A 49 39.47 27.34 7.06
C THR A 49 38.96 25.92 6.74
N GLY A 50 38.94 25.42 5.50
CA GLY A 50 39.52 25.91 4.25
C GLY A 50 38.92 25.17 3.04
N ILE A 51 38.97 25.85 1.91
CA ILE A 51 38.63 25.36 0.58
C ILE A 51 39.81 24.53 0.07
N SER A 52 39.56 23.28 -0.29
CA SER A 52 40.43 22.44 -1.11
C SER A 52 39.48 21.41 -1.75
N GLY A 53 39.13 21.45 -3.03
CA GLY A 53 40.01 21.63 -4.17
C GLY A 53 40.69 20.28 -4.47
N SER A 54 39.94 19.33 -5.02
CA SER A 54 40.48 18.11 -5.62
C SER A 54 39.63 17.71 -6.81
N ASP A 55 40.09 18.12 -7.99
CA ASP A 55 39.69 17.60 -9.28
C ASP A 55 39.98 16.10 -9.35
N THR A 56 38.95 15.28 -9.48
CA THR A 56 39.11 13.87 -9.88
C THR A 56 38.64 13.74 -11.33
N GLN A 57 39.63 13.66 -12.23
CA GLN A 57 39.43 13.34 -13.64
C GLN A 57 38.89 11.92 -13.76
N SER A 58 37.73 11.79 -14.42
CA SER A 58 37.15 10.53 -14.87
C SER A 58 37.73 10.16 -16.23
N PRO A 59 38.32 8.97 -16.43
CA PRO A 59 38.62 8.47 -17.76
C PRO A 59 37.38 7.75 -18.32
N THR A 60 36.83 8.35 -19.37
CA THR A 60 36.14 7.69 -20.48
C THR A 60 36.89 6.45 -20.98
N ASP A 61 36.18 5.34 -21.19
CA ASP A 61 36.10 4.61 -22.48
C ASP A 61 35.56 3.20 -22.28
N GLY A 62 34.55 2.81 -23.08
CA GLY A 62 34.05 1.43 -23.07
C GLY A 62 32.82 1.13 -23.92
N SER A 63 32.68 1.77 -25.08
CA SER A 63 31.65 1.45 -26.06
C SER A 63 31.88 0.06 -26.67
N GLY A 64 30.96 -0.87 -26.42
CA GLY A 64 30.91 -2.22 -26.99
C GLY A 64 29.54 -2.51 -27.59
N SER A 65 29.38 -2.17 -28.86
CA SER A 65 28.20 -2.40 -29.69
C SER A 65 28.27 -3.75 -30.43
N ALA A 66 27.09 -4.31 -30.69
CA ALA A 66 26.73 -5.29 -31.73
C ALA A 66 26.65 -6.79 -31.34
N GLY A 67 25.45 -7.34 -31.53
CA GLY A 67 25.11 -8.77 -31.54
C GLY A 67 23.59 -8.93 -31.69
N GLU A 68 23.01 -8.53 -32.82
CA GLU A 68 22.65 -9.42 -33.94
C GLU A 68 21.33 -10.17 -33.69
N THR A 69 20.26 -9.57 -34.21
CA THR A 69 18.91 -10.12 -34.34
C THR A 69 18.82 -11.04 -35.56
N THR A 70 18.33 -12.27 -35.40
CA THR A 70 17.70 -13.02 -36.49
C THR A 70 16.42 -13.68 -35.99
N GLY A 71 15.30 -13.25 -36.56
CA GLY A 71 13.97 -13.70 -36.22
C GLY A 71 13.58 -15.06 -36.80
N ALA A 72 12.54 -15.63 -36.20
CA ALA A 72 11.73 -16.68 -36.79
C ALA A 72 10.26 -16.37 -36.51
N ALA A 73 9.51 -16.09 -37.58
CA ALA A 73 8.08 -15.86 -37.55
C ALA A 73 7.32 -17.20 -37.42
N PRO A 74 6.06 -17.17 -36.91
CA PRO A 74 5.29 -18.37 -36.57
C PRO A 74 4.62 -18.99 -37.80
N THR A 75 4.54 -20.32 -37.82
CA THR A 75 3.75 -21.07 -38.80
C THR A 75 2.36 -21.35 -38.23
N THR A 76 1.35 -20.67 -38.77
CA THR A 76 -0.07 -20.95 -38.52
C THR A 76 -0.50 -22.17 -39.34
N THR A 77 -1.09 -23.17 -38.69
CA THR A 77 -1.83 -24.24 -39.36
C THR A 77 -3.28 -24.19 -38.90
N ALA A 78 -4.11 -23.61 -39.75
CA ALA A 78 -5.57 -23.71 -39.66
C ALA A 78 -6.00 -25.10 -40.14
N THR A 79 -6.84 -25.77 -39.34
CA THR A 79 -7.62 -26.92 -39.82
C THR A 79 -9.08 -26.67 -39.51
N SER A 80 -9.84 -26.37 -40.55
CA SER A 80 -11.30 -26.39 -40.56
C SER A 80 -11.77 -27.82 -40.81
N ALA A 81 -12.76 -28.26 -40.04
CA ALA A 81 -13.63 -29.38 -40.42
C ALA A 81 -15.05 -29.12 -39.89
N ASP A 82 -15.96 -29.02 -40.85
CA ASP A 82 -17.42 -29.11 -40.74
C ASP A 82 -17.86 -30.41 -40.05
N ASP A 83 -18.99 -30.35 -39.32
CA ASP A 83 -20.19 -31.18 -39.53
C ASP A 83 -21.21 -30.90 -38.40
N SER A 84 -22.35 -30.27 -38.68
CA SER A 84 -23.61 -30.87 -39.14
C SER A 84 -24.43 -31.55 -38.04
N ASP A 85 -25.56 -30.88 -37.74
CA ASP A 85 -26.92 -31.47 -37.73
C ASP A 85 -27.62 -31.87 -36.40
N SER A 86 -28.94 -31.64 -36.43
CA SER A 86 -30.04 -32.26 -35.64
C SER A 86 -30.56 -31.62 -34.34
N SER A 87 -31.56 -30.75 -34.55
CA SER A 87 -32.93 -30.76 -33.99
C SER A 87 -33.26 -30.49 -32.50
N PRO A 88 -34.45 -29.87 -32.23
CA PRO A 88 -34.87 -29.44 -30.90
C PRO A 88 -35.73 -30.50 -30.19
N ALA A 89 -35.47 -30.74 -28.92
CA ALA A 89 -36.36 -31.51 -28.04
C ALA A 89 -36.99 -30.58 -27.00
N THR A 90 -38.25 -30.24 -27.22
CA THR A 90 -39.18 -29.71 -26.23
C THR A 90 -39.45 -30.78 -25.18
N GLY A 91 -38.90 -30.60 -23.98
CA GLY A 91 -39.17 -31.42 -22.80
C GLY A 91 -39.75 -30.58 -21.67
N ASP A 92 -41.07 -30.66 -21.51
CA ASP A 92 -41.84 -30.15 -20.39
C ASP A 92 -41.53 -30.99 -19.14
N ALA A 93 -40.71 -30.45 -18.22
CA ALA A 93 -40.35 -31.10 -16.97
C ALA A 93 -41.02 -30.37 -15.80
N SER A 94 -42.15 -30.93 -15.40
CA SER A 94 -42.89 -30.68 -14.17
C SER A 94 -41.95 -30.50 -12.97
N ALA A 95 -42.01 -29.33 -12.34
CA ALA A 95 -41.30 -28.98 -11.12
C ALA A 95 -41.71 -29.91 -9.97
N SER A 96 -40.93 -30.97 -9.78
CA SER A 96 -40.96 -31.81 -8.59
C SER A 96 -40.10 -31.12 -7.54
N THR A 97 -40.76 -30.50 -6.56
CA THR A 97 -40.16 -29.96 -5.33
C THR A 97 -39.57 -31.11 -4.52
N LEU A 98 -38.38 -31.57 -4.90
CA LEU A 98 -37.55 -32.38 -4.03
C LEU A 98 -37.00 -31.46 -2.94
N PRO A 99 -36.96 -31.89 -1.67
CA PRO A 99 -36.13 -31.24 -0.67
C PRO A 99 -34.70 -31.36 -1.17
N GLY A 100 -34.19 -30.27 -1.76
CA GLY A 100 -32.78 -30.17 -2.08
C GLY A 100 -31.98 -30.37 -0.79
N PRO A 101 -30.76 -30.93 -0.85
CA PRO A 101 -29.86 -30.88 0.30
C PRO A 101 -29.82 -29.42 0.76
N ASP A 102 -29.99 -29.20 2.06
CA ASP A 102 -29.72 -27.90 2.68
C ASP A 102 -28.28 -27.55 2.30
N LEU A 103 -28.13 -26.75 1.25
CA LEU A 103 -26.86 -26.13 0.94
C LEU A 103 -26.56 -25.27 2.17
N PRO A 104 -25.35 -25.38 2.75
CA PRO A 104 -24.99 -24.52 3.87
C PRO A 104 -25.27 -23.08 3.46
N ASP A 105 -25.86 -22.33 4.38
CA ASP A 105 -26.20 -20.93 4.16
C ASP A 105 -24.88 -20.20 3.90
N ILE A 106 -24.57 -19.94 2.63
CA ILE A 106 -23.38 -19.18 2.19
C ILE A 106 -23.51 -17.69 2.55
N SER A 107 -24.39 -17.34 3.49
CA SER A 107 -24.60 -15.98 3.98
C SER A 107 -23.54 -15.53 4.99
N GLU A 108 -22.64 -16.41 5.43
CA GLU A 108 -21.41 -15.99 6.11
C GLU A 108 -20.41 -15.54 5.05
N ALA A 109 -20.73 -14.40 4.42
CA ALA A 109 -19.84 -13.69 3.53
C ALA A 109 -18.51 -13.41 4.26
N CYS A 110 -17.48 -13.11 3.48
CA CYS A 110 -16.17 -12.59 3.91
C CYS A 110 -16.29 -11.50 4.99
N THR A 111 -16.34 -11.92 6.25
CA THR A 111 -16.43 -11.01 7.41
C THR A 111 -15.06 -10.63 7.93
N LYS A 112 -13.98 -11.14 7.33
CA LYS A 112 -12.62 -10.88 7.78
C LYS A 112 -11.72 -10.44 6.64
N VAL A 113 -10.98 -9.36 6.88
CA VAL A 113 -10.00 -8.83 5.92
C VAL A 113 -8.67 -8.58 6.62
N ASP A 114 -7.58 -9.05 6.04
CA ASP A 114 -6.21 -8.70 6.44
C ASP A 114 -5.66 -7.74 5.40
N VAL A 115 -5.34 -6.51 5.79
CA VAL A 115 -4.78 -5.48 4.91
C VAL A 115 -3.28 -5.38 5.15
N LEU A 116 -2.48 -5.64 4.11
CA LEU A 116 -1.03 -5.46 4.14
C LEU A 116 -0.68 -4.24 3.29
N LEU A 117 -0.22 -3.18 3.95
CA LEU A 117 0.29 -1.99 3.30
C LEU A 117 1.81 -2.08 3.19
N VAL A 118 2.32 -2.10 1.96
CA VAL A 118 3.75 -2.01 1.66
C VAL A 118 4.02 -0.71 0.92
N VAL A 119 4.80 0.16 1.55
CA VAL A 119 5.04 1.51 1.03
C VAL A 119 6.53 1.71 0.86
N ASP A 120 6.88 2.17 -0.33
CA ASP A 120 8.14 2.81 -0.62
C ASP A 120 8.35 4.04 0.28
N ALA A 121 9.41 3.99 1.08
CA ALA A 121 9.80 5.06 2.00
C ALA A 121 11.05 5.82 1.53
N SER A 122 11.27 5.85 0.21
CA SER A 122 12.29 6.67 -0.42
C SER A 122 12.06 8.17 -0.19
N ALA A 123 13.12 8.96 -0.36
CA ALA A 123 13.03 10.41 -0.17
C ALA A 123 12.12 11.09 -1.22
N THR A 124 11.97 10.53 -2.42
CA THR A 124 11.08 11.04 -3.47
C THR A 124 9.61 10.82 -3.14
N MET A 125 9.31 9.84 -2.29
CA MET A 125 7.99 9.57 -1.74
C MET A 125 7.60 10.44 -0.53
N ALA A 126 8.46 11.38 -0.08
CA ALA A 126 8.23 12.13 1.15
C ALA A 126 6.89 12.89 1.22
N ASP A 127 6.50 13.55 0.14
CA ASP A 127 5.23 14.28 0.10
C ASP A 127 4.03 13.31 0.07
N ALA A 128 4.16 12.17 -0.61
CA ALA A 128 3.15 11.12 -0.62
C ALA A 128 3.00 10.48 0.77
N LEU A 129 4.10 10.15 1.46
CA LEU A 129 4.10 9.62 2.82
C LEU A 129 3.45 10.60 3.82
N ALA A 130 3.72 11.90 3.69
CA ALA A 130 3.10 12.93 4.52
C ALA A 130 1.56 13.00 4.35
N SER A 131 1.04 12.56 3.21
CA SER A 131 -0.41 12.51 2.91
C SER A 131 -1.11 11.25 3.44
N LEU A 132 -0.38 10.15 3.61
CA LEU A 132 -0.95 8.85 3.98
C LEU A 132 -1.79 8.87 5.27
N PRO A 133 -1.40 9.55 6.36
CA PRO A 133 -2.22 9.60 7.57
C PRO A 133 -3.64 10.13 7.32
N SER A 134 -3.80 11.15 6.45
CA SER A 134 -5.11 11.67 6.09
C SER A 134 -5.88 10.70 5.20
N THR A 135 -5.24 10.18 4.15
CA THR A 135 -5.86 9.20 3.24
C THR A 135 -6.36 7.97 4.00
N PHE A 136 -5.59 7.50 4.98
CA PHE A 136 -5.99 6.35 5.78
C PHE A 136 -7.04 6.62 6.84
N ALA A 137 -7.16 7.84 7.34
CA ALA A 137 -8.31 8.18 8.20
C ALA A 137 -9.63 7.98 7.44
N GLU A 138 -9.62 8.25 6.13
CA GLU A 138 -10.76 8.00 5.24
C GLU A 138 -10.93 6.50 4.98
N ILE A 139 -9.85 5.78 4.68
CA ILE A 139 -9.87 4.30 4.51
C ILE A 139 -10.39 3.61 5.78
N GLN A 140 -9.96 4.04 6.96
CA GLN A 140 -10.44 3.52 8.23
C GLN A 140 -11.93 3.79 8.40
N ALA A 141 -12.41 4.98 8.00
CA ALA A 141 -13.84 5.27 8.00
C ALA A 141 -14.59 4.35 7.02
N THR A 142 -14.05 4.09 5.83
CA THR A 142 -14.62 3.17 4.84
C THR A 142 -14.64 1.73 5.35
N LEU A 143 -13.53 1.23 5.91
CA LEU A 143 -13.44 -0.08 6.55
C LEU A 143 -14.41 -0.17 7.73
N ALA A 144 -14.44 0.82 8.62
CA ALA A 144 -15.35 0.84 9.77
C ALA A 144 -16.83 0.96 9.38
N LEU A 145 -17.15 1.61 8.27
CA LEU A 145 -18.51 1.61 7.71
C LEU A 145 -18.86 0.28 7.05
N ALA A 146 -17.88 -0.39 6.44
CA ALA A 146 -18.03 -1.79 6.04
C ALA A 146 -18.17 -2.71 7.27
N VAL A 147 -17.64 -2.29 8.44
CA VAL A 147 -17.87 -2.94 9.73
C VAL A 147 -19.31 -2.75 10.23
N GLY A 148 -20.18 -3.68 9.85
CA GLY A 148 -21.62 -3.64 10.13
C GLY A 148 -22.52 -3.75 8.89
N ASP A 149 -21.95 -3.74 7.69
CA ASP A 149 -22.62 -4.07 6.42
C ASP A 149 -21.92 -5.23 5.67
N GLY A 150 -20.84 -5.82 6.21
CA GLY A 150 -20.23 -7.05 5.68
C GLY A 150 -18.93 -7.54 6.35
N ILE A 151 -18.08 -6.67 6.92
CA ILE A 151 -16.81 -7.04 7.57
C ILE A 151 -16.99 -7.03 9.09
N ASP A 152 -16.70 -8.09 9.82
CA ASP A 152 -16.80 -8.12 11.29
C ASP A 152 -15.46 -7.80 11.97
N ASP A 153 -14.33 -8.10 11.30
CA ASP A 153 -13.01 -8.11 11.91
C ASP A 153 -11.93 -7.85 10.84
N PHE A 154 -10.92 -7.05 11.16
CA PHE A 154 -9.82 -6.77 10.24
C PHE A 154 -8.48 -6.68 10.95
N HIS A 155 -7.43 -7.00 10.19
CA HIS A 155 -6.05 -6.78 10.57
C HIS A 155 -5.44 -5.75 9.62
N VAL A 156 -4.55 -4.87 10.10
CA VAL A 156 -3.77 -3.96 9.25
C VAL A 156 -2.30 -4.03 9.64
N ALA A 157 -1.45 -4.40 8.69
CA ALA A 157 0.01 -4.38 8.84
C ALA A 157 0.61 -3.35 7.89
N VAL A 158 1.71 -2.73 8.32
CA VAL A 158 2.48 -1.76 7.53
C VAL A 158 3.93 -2.19 7.50
N ILE A 159 4.57 -2.08 6.35
CA ILE A 159 6.00 -2.35 6.16
C ILE A 159 6.56 -1.45 5.06
N ASN A 160 7.84 -1.10 5.18
CA ASN A 160 8.60 -0.45 4.12
C ASN A 160 8.75 -1.40 2.91
N ALA A 161 8.97 -0.88 1.70
CA ALA A 161 9.21 -1.66 0.49
C ALA A 161 10.56 -2.39 0.46
N CYS A 162 11.40 -2.28 1.50
CA CYS A 162 12.63 -3.05 1.62
C CYS A 162 12.42 -4.41 2.31
N PRO A 163 12.83 -5.54 1.69
CA PRO A 163 12.42 -6.87 2.14
C PRO A 163 13.19 -7.43 3.35
N LYS A 164 14.12 -6.68 3.95
CA LYS A 164 15.01 -7.20 4.99
C LYS A 164 15.14 -6.26 6.20
N PRO A 165 14.81 -6.71 7.43
CA PRO A 165 14.04 -7.91 7.69
C PRO A 165 12.59 -7.74 7.22
N PRO A 166 11.88 -8.82 6.83
CA PRO A 166 10.50 -8.72 6.36
C PRO A 166 9.51 -8.60 7.53
N HIS A 167 9.77 -7.71 8.49
CA HIS A 167 8.96 -7.57 9.71
C HIS A 167 8.00 -6.40 9.55
N PHE A 168 6.73 -6.59 9.93
CA PHE A 168 5.83 -5.43 10.00
C PHE A 168 6.30 -4.45 11.07
N HIS A 169 6.12 -3.17 10.78
CA HIS A 169 6.54 -2.08 11.63
C HIS A 169 5.64 -1.98 12.85
N ASN A 170 6.22 -1.64 13.99
CA ASN A 170 5.49 -1.25 15.21
C ASN A 170 6.05 0.04 15.84
N TYR A 171 6.96 0.69 15.13
CA TYR A 171 7.49 2.01 15.43
C TYR A 171 7.15 2.96 14.27
N GLY A 172 7.12 4.24 14.56
CA GLY A 172 7.06 5.30 13.55
C GLY A 172 8.36 6.10 13.54
N ALA A 173 8.33 7.25 12.88
CA ALA A 173 9.48 8.15 12.76
C ALA A 173 10.12 8.50 14.12
N GLY A 174 11.45 8.56 14.13
CA GLY A 174 12.24 8.89 15.32
C GLY A 174 12.10 7.87 16.46
N ASP A 175 11.91 6.59 16.13
CA ASP A 175 11.83 5.45 17.06
C ASP A 175 10.65 5.56 18.03
N THR A 176 9.57 6.18 17.57
CA THR A 176 8.36 6.31 18.36
C THR A 176 7.64 4.97 18.37
N ASP A 177 7.61 4.28 19.51
CA ASP A 177 6.79 3.08 19.71
C ASP A 177 5.30 3.44 19.48
N CYS A 178 4.64 2.73 18.58
CA CYS A 178 3.23 2.95 18.23
C CYS A 178 2.25 2.30 19.22
N GLU A 179 2.76 1.70 20.30
CA GLU A 179 2.05 1.14 21.44
C GLU A 179 0.96 0.14 21.04
N PHE A 180 1.30 -0.80 20.16
CA PHE A 180 0.36 -1.82 19.73
C PHE A 180 -0.08 -2.73 20.89
N PRO A 181 -1.39 -2.99 21.06
CA PRO A 181 -1.87 -3.92 22.05
C PRO A 181 -1.23 -5.31 21.92
N ASP A 182 -1.02 -5.99 23.03
CA ASP A 182 -0.58 -7.39 23.09
C ASP A 182 0.82 -7.72 22.53
N GLY A 183 1.66 -6.71 22.28
CA GLY A 183 3.08 -6.91 21.90
C GLY A 183 3.25 -7.37 20.46
N ARG A 184 2.35 -6.91 19.62
CA ARG A 184 1.97 -7.50 18.35
C ARG A 184 2.30 -6.46 17.26
N ASN A 185 2.86 -6.81 16.10
CA ASN A 185 3.29 -5.83 15.06
C ASN A 185 2.26 -5.50 13.96
N TRP A 186 0.97 -5.59 14.28
CA TRP A 186 -0.14 -5.30 13.36
C TRP A 186 -1.36 -4.84 14.16
N LEU A 187 -2.23 -4.07 13.54
CA LEU A 187 -3.42 -3.49 14.14
C LEU A 187 -4.62 -4.41 13.93
N ALA A 188 -5.59 -4.37 14.85
CA ALA A 188 -6.85 -5.08 14.73
C ALA A 188 -8.04 -4.15 14.95
N ALA A 189 -9.20 -4.59 14.48
CA ALA A 189 -10.43 -3.84 14.51
C ALA A 189 -10.85 -3.38 15.92
N ASP A 190 -10.50 -4.14 16.96
CA ASP A 190 -10.87 -3.86 18.36
C ASP A 190 -9.84 -3.03 19.13
N ASP A 191 -8.78 -2.56 18.47
CA ASP A 191 -7.75 -1.73 19.11
C ASP A 191 -8.33 -0.37 19.54
N PRO A 192 -8.30 -0.02 20.84
CA PRO A 192 -8.87 1.24 21.33
C PRO A 192 -8.11 2.48 20.85
N THR A 193 -6.87 2.30 20.39
CA THR A 193 -5.97 3.34 19.88
C THR A 193 -5.76 3.22 18.37
N LEU A 194 -6.57 2.43 17.65
CA LEU A 194 -6.37 2.10 16.23
C LEU A 194 -5.95 3.29 15.36
N ALA A 195 -6.68 4.40 15.42
CA ALA A 195 -6.38 5.59 14.61
C ALA A 195 -5.03 6.24 14.97
N GLN A 196 -4.69 6.28 16.26
CA GLN A 196 -3.41 6.83 16.75
C GLN A 196 -2.25 5.91 16.38
N SER A 197 -2.40 4.62 16.63
CA SER A 197 -1.39 3.60 16.35
C SER A 197 -1.16 3.46 14.84
N PHE A 198 -2.21 3.57 14.03
CA PHE A 198 -2.11 3.66 12.57
C PHE A 198 -1.33 4.90 12.13
N ALA A 199 -1.73 6.09 12.58
CA ALA A 199 -1.06 7.34 12.23
C ALA A 199 0.41 7.40 12.68
N CYS A 200 0.78 6.62 13.70
CA CYS A 200 2.16 6.43 14.11
C CYS A 200 2.92 5.51 13.13
N VAL A 201 2.40 4.31 12.84
CA VAL A 201 3.16 3.30 12.08
C VAL A 201 3.32 3.66 10.60
N VAL A 202 2.46 4.50 10.03
CA VAL A 202 2.64 5.01 8.66
C VAL A 202 3.60 6.20 8.55
N GLN A 203 4.11 6.72 9.68
CA GLN A 203 5.24 7.65 9.64
C GLN A 203 6.52 6.85 9.43
N LEU A 204 6.64 6.29 8.22
CA LEU A 204 7.79 5.49 7.86
C LEU A 204 9.04 6.37 7.89
N PRO A 205 10.12 5.93 8.56
CA PRO A 205 11.39 6.63 8.54
C PRO A 205 11.93 6.76 7.11
N PHE A 206 12.55 7.89 6.79
CA PHE A 206 13.16 8.09 5.48
C PHE A 206 14.51 7.38 5.41
N GLN A 207 14.75 6.63 4.34
CA GLN A 207 16.01 5.91 4.10
C GLN A 207 17.25 6.82 4.10
N ASP A 208 17.10 8.05 3.60
CA ASP A 208 18.19 9.05 3.53
C ASP A 208 18.82 9.33 4.91
N GLU A 209 18.02 9.29 5.99
CA GLU A 209 18.54 9.45 7.36
C GLU A 209 19.35 8.23 7.81
N ALA A 210 19.02 7.04 7.29
CA ALA A 210 19.75 5.80 7.52
C ALA A 210 21.09 5.73 6.75
N LEU A 211 21.17 6.26 5.52
CA LEU A 211 22.34 6.19 4.65
C LEU A 211 23.50 7.15 5.01
N GLU A 212 23.24 8.25 5.72
CA GLU A 212 24.31 9.20 6.13
C GLU A 212 25.30 8.67 7.19
N GLY A 213 25.25 7.37 7.54
CA GLY A 213 26.14 6.76 8.53
C GLY A 213 25.95 7.35 9.93
N LYS A 214 24.84 8.06 10.16
CA LYS A 214 24.42 8.56 11.47
C LYS A 214 23.58 7.56 12.27
N GLY A 215 23.50 6.30 11.83
CA GLY A 215 23.10 5.16 12.65
C GLY A 215 21.75 5.32 13.33
N GLY A 216 20.76 5.92 12.66
CA GLY A 216 19.44 6.06 13.22
C GLY A 216 18.44 6.38 12.14
N ASP A 217 17.73 5.36 11.69
CA ASP A 217 16.29 5.48 11.70
C ASP A 217 15.71 4.12 12.10
N ASN A 218 15.13 4.07 13.30
CA ASN A 218 14.70 2.86 13.98
C ASN A 218 13.16 2.76 14.03
N GLY A 219 12.51 3.08 12.91
CA GLY A 219 11.06 2.97 12.73
C GLY A 219 10.56 1.59 12.30
N GLY A 220 11.45 0.62 12.05
CA GLY A 220 11.05 -0.75 11.73
C GLY A 220 10.55 -1.54 12.95
N TYR A 221 10.56 -2.87 12.86
CA TYR A 221 10.18 -3.71 14.00
C TYR A 221 11.20 -3.62 15.14
N GLU A 222 10.79 -3.26 16.36
CA GLU A 222 11.69 -3.16 17.54
C GLU A 222 12.95 -2.35 17.26
N SER A 223 12.84 -1.26 16.49
CA SER A 223 13.98 -0.43 16.12
C SER A 223 15.05 -1.17 15.30
N ILE A 224 14.68 -2.25 14.62
CA ILE A 224 15.52 -2.90 13.61
C ILE A 224 15.35 -2.15 12.29
N PRO A 225 16.43 -1.61 11.69
CA PRO A 225 16.34 -0.92 10.40
C PRO A 225 15.96 -1.87 9.27
N ASP A 226 15.18 -1.38 8.32
CA ASP A 226 14.96 -2.04 7.04
C ASP A 226 16.16 -1.80 6.11
N THR A 227 16.39 -2.74 5.21
CA THR A 227 17.50 -2.77 4.26
C THR A 227 17.01 -3.35 2.95
N CYS A 228 17.32 -2.68 1.85
CA CYS A 228 16.95 -3.12 0.52
C CYS A 228 17.91 -4.20 -0.02
N SER A 229 17.78 -4.58 -1.29
CA SER A 229 18.58 -5.65 -1.89
C SER A 229 20.06 -5.36 -1.92
N ASP A 230 20.41 -4.11 -2.17
CA ASP A 230 21.74 -3.54 -2.25
C ASP A 230 21.93 -2.40 -1.23
N GLU A 231 23.09 -1.75 -1.27
CA GLU A 231 23.42 -0.62 -0.37
C GLU A 231 22.83 0.71 -0.86
N ASP A 232 22.17 0.70 -2.02
CA ASP A 232 21.55 1.87 -2.65
C ASP A 232 20.02 1.76 -2.44
N ASP A 233 19.35 2.87 -2.17
CA ASP A 233 17.94 3.01 -1.80
C ASP A 233 17.04 3.33 -3.01
N GLU A 234 17.39 2.82 -4.20
CA GLU A 234 16.55 2.90 -5.41
C GLU A 234 16.04 1.51 -5.86
N ASP A 235 16.11 0.55 -4.94
CA ASP A 235 15.96 -0.89 -5.19
C ASP A 235 14.75 -1.47 -4.41
N GLU A 236 13.79 -0.59 -4.13
CA GLU A 236 12.53 -0.84 -3.46
C GLU A 236 11.71 -1.90 -4.17
N GLN A 237 11.05 -2.70 -3.34
CA GLN A 237 10.45 -3.96 -3.72
C GLN A 237 9.10 -4.15 -3.01
N PRO A 238 8.11 -3.28 -3.23
CA PRO A 238 6.89 -3.32 -2.42
C PRO A 238 6.12 -4.64 -2.58
N ALA A 239 6.02 -5.18 -3.79
CA ALA A 239 5.31 -6.44 -4.02
C ALA A 239 6.10 -7.65 -3.50
N TRP A 240 7.43 -7.66 -3.69
CA TRP A 240 8.25 -8.75 -3.17
C TRP A 240 8.40 -8.71 -1.64
N THR A 241 8.47 -7.52 -1.05
CA THR A 241 8.45 -7.34 0.40
C THR A 241 7.14 -7.82 1.00
N ALA A 242 6.00 -7.59 0.33
CA ALA A 242 4.73 -8.18 0.73
C ALA A 242 4.83 -9.72 0.79
N ALA A 243 5.35 -10.34 -0.27
CA ALA A 243 5.53 -11.78 -0.33
C ALA A 243 6.44 -12.31 0.78
N LYS A 244 7.55 -11.62 1.08
CA LYS A 244 8.48 -12.00 2.16
C LYS A 244 7.86 -11.85 3.54
N ALA A 245 7.12 -10.77 3.80
CA ALA A 245 6.50 -10.53 5.09
C ALA A 245 5.37 -11.51 5.41
N LEU A 246 4.76 -12.09 4.38
CA LEU A 246 3.73 -13.12 4.51
C LEU A 246 4.29 -14.55 4.67
N ASP A 247 5.60 -14.75 4.51
CA ASP A 247 6.22 -16.08 4.66
C ASP A 247 5.98 -16.62 6.09
N PRO A 248 5.39 -17.82 6.26
CA PRO A 248 5.11 -18.40 7.58
C PRO A 248 6.37 -18.67 8.43
N GLY A 249 7.56 -18.65 7.82
CA GLY A 249 8.86 -18.69 8.50
C GLY A 249 9.20 -17.40 9.25
N VAL A 250 8.54 -16.28 8.95
CA VAL A 250 8.70 -14.99 9.65
C VAL A 250 7.86 -15.00 10.93
N ALA A 251 8.41 -15.64 11.96
CA ALA A 251 7.68 -15.90 13.22
C ALA A 251 7.12 -14.65 13.92
N VAL A 252 7.74 -13.48 13.71
CA VAL A 252 7.29 -12.22 14.30
C VAL A 252 5.97 -11.72 13.70
N ASN A 253 5.68 -12.05 12.44
CA ASN A 253 4.44 -11.69 11.75
C ASN A 253 3.33 -12.75 11.94
N ALA A 254 3.57 -13.77 12.77
CA ALA A 254 2.65 -14.89 12.91
C ALA A 254 1.28 -14.44 13.44
N GLY A 255 0.22 -14.89 12.77
CA GLY A 255 -1.16 -14.57 13.14
C GLY A 255 -1.76 -13.37 12.39
N PHE A 256 -0.96 -12.64 11.59
CA PHE A 256 -1.48 -11.60 10.69
C PHE A 256 -2.38 -12.20 9.60
N ALA A 257 -1.83 -13.07 8.75
CA ALA A 257 -2.54 -13.68 7.63
C ALA A 257 -3.43 -14.83 8.10
N ARG A 258 -4.72 -14.56 8.30
CA ARG A 258 -5.72 -15.52 8.81
C ARG A 258 -6.26 -16.38 7.67
N ALA A 259 -6.49 -17.67 7.92
CA ALA A 259 -7.01 -18.57 6.89
C ALA A 259 -8.47 -18.25 6.48
N ASP A 260 -9.25 -17.69 7.40
CA ASP A 260 -10.67 -17.35 7.26
C ASP A 260 -10.92 -15.87 6.87
N ALA A 261 -9.88 -15.17 6.42
CA ALA A 261 -9.96 -13.78 5.94
C ALA A 261 -9.62 -13.69 4.45
N VAL A 262 -10.05 -12.61 3.78
CA VAL A 262 -9.44 -12.17 2.52
C VAL A 262 -8.17 -11.38 2.83
N LEU A 263 -7.09 -11.65 2.09
CA LEU A 263 -5.86 -10.86 2.16
C LEU A 263 -5.93 -9.76 1.09
N PHE A 264 -5.86 -8.51 1.52
CA PHE A 264 -5.78 -7.34 0.65
C PHE A 264 -4.37 -6.74 0.73
N VAL A 265 -3.56 -6.98 -0.28
CA VAL A 265 -2.20 -6.43 -0.39
C VAL A 265 -2.26 -5.11 -1.16
N VAL A 266 -1.66 -4.07 -0.60
CA VAL A 266 -1.50 -2.76 -1.24
C VAL A 266 -0.02 -2.41 -1.30
N ALA A 267 0.51 -2.32 -2.51
CA ALA A 267 1.91 -2.00 -2.80
C ALA A 267 1.98 -0.62 -3.46
N ILE A 268 2.77 0.29 -2.88
CA ILE A 268 2.87 1.69 -3.30
C ILE A 268 4.35 2.05 -3.52
N THR A 269 4.67 2.64 -4.66
CA THR A 269 6.03 3.11 -5.00
C THR A 269 5.96 4.17 -6.09
N ASP A 270 6.91 5.10 -6.12
CA ASP A 270 7.08 6.02 -7.26
C ASP A 270 8.06 5.51 -8.32
N GLU A 271 8.48 4.25 -8.25
CA GLU A 271 9.40 3.63 -9.20
C GLU A 271 9.06 2.19 -9.57
N ASP A 272 9.95 1.56 -10.35
CA ASP A 272 9.75 0.18 -10.78
C ASP A 272 10.22 -0.80 -9.72
N GLU A 273 9.53 -1.93 -9.58
CA GLU A 273 9.93 -2.98 -8.63
C GLU A 273 11.28 -3.56 -9.07
N SER A 274 12.31 -3.41 -8.23
CA SER A 274 13.60 -4.04 -8.49
C SER A 274 13.47 -5.55 -8.31
N LEU A 275 13.61 -6.35 -9.36
CA LEU A 275 13.45 -7.82 -9.26
C LEU A 275 14.70 -8.49 -8.64
N VAL A 276 15.00 -8.19 -7.37
CA VAL A 276 16.14 -8.78 -6.65
C VAL A 276 15.68 -9.92 -5.74
N GLY A 277 15.63 -11.11 -6.33
CA GLY A 277 15.19 -12.32 -5.66
C GLY A 277 14.20 -13.09 -6.51
N PRO A 278 13.04 -12.51 -6.87
CA PRO A 278 12.12 -13.12 -7.81
C PRO A 278 12.63 -12.93 -9.25
N ASP A 279 12.43 -13.92 -10.10
CA ASP A 279 12.79 -13.85 -11.52
C ASP A 279 11.78 -13.02 -12.33
N ASP A 280 10.51 -12.99 -11.91
CA ASP A 280 9.43 -12.26 -12.58
C ASP A 280 8.23 -11.99 -11.65
N ALA A 281 7.24 -11.24 -12.17
CA ALA A 281 6.00 -10.93 -11.48
C ALA A 281 5.18 -12.16 -11.08
N GLY A 282 5.29 -13.27 -11.82
CA GLY A 282 4.62 -14.53 -11.52
C GLY A 282 5.17 -15.21 -10.27
N GLU A 283 6.47 -15.12 -10.02
CA GLU A 283 7.07 -15.63 -8.77
C GLU A 283 6.57 -14.86 -7.53
N ILE A 284 6.39 -13.54 -7.65
CA ILE A 284 5.82 -12.72 -6.58
C ILE A 284 4.37 -13.13 -6.30
N HIS A 285 3.55 -13.29 -7.34
CA HIS A 285 2.19 -13.81 -7.24
C HIS A 285 2.16 -15.17 -6.53
N ASP A 286 2.96 -16.12 -7.00
CA ASP A 286 2.98 -17.48 -6.46
C ASP A 286 3.39 -17.50 -4.98
N ALA A 287 4.31 -16.63 -4.58
CA ALA A 287 4.73 -16.50 -3.18
C ALA A 287 3.60 -15.95 -2.29
N ILE A 288 2.90 -14.90 -2.71
CA ILE A 288 1.74 -14.34 -1.96
C ILE A 288 0.61 -15.39 -1.87
N VAL A 289 0.32 -16.06 -2.98
CA VAL A 289 -0.71 -17.12 -3.04
C VAL A 289 -0.31 -18.30 -2.17
N ALA A 290 0.95 -18.70 -2.15
CA ALA A 290 1.43 -19.78 -1.29
C ALA A 290 1.27 -19.44 0.20
N ALA A 291 1.50 -18.19 0.59
CA ALA A 291 1.27 -17.74 1.96
C ALA A 291 -0.20 -17.75 2.36
N LYS A 292 -1.11 -17.41 1.43
CA LYS A 292 -2.56 -17.41 1.69
C LYS A 292 -3.23 -18.77 1.52
N GLY A 293 -2.67 -19.62 0.66
CA GLY A 293 -3.18 -20.94 0.28
C GLY A 293 -4.06 -20.96 -0.97
N ASP A 294 -4.68 -19.84 -1.35
CA ASP A 294 -5.56 -19.73 -2.52
C ASP A 294 -5.56 -18.31 -3.10
N ALA A 295 -5.35 -18.19 -4.41
CA ALA A 295 -5.42 -16.92 -5.14
C ALA A 295 -6.81 -16.28 -5.08
N ALA A 296 -7.88 -17.08 -4.94
CA ALA A 296 -9.22 -16.58 -4.74
C ALA A 296 -9.43 -15.91 -3.37
N ARG A 297 -8.44 -15.93 -2.48
CA ARG A 297 -8.47 -15.26 -1.18
C ARG A 297 -7.53 -14.06 -1.11
N VAL A 298 -6.93 -13.67 -2.24
CA VAL A 298 -6.03 -12.53 -2.35
C VAL A 298 -6.67 -11.46 -3.23
N VAL A 299 -6.54 -10.21 -2.82
CA VAL A 299 -6.76 -9.01 -3.61
C VAL A 299 -5.45 -8.24 -3.62
N PHE A 300 -5.03 -7.79 -4.80
CA PHE A 300 -3.76 -7.06 -4.95
C PHE A 300 -4.03 -5.70 -5.60
N LEU A 301 -3.58 -4.62 -4.94
CA LEU A 301 -3.60 -3.27 -5.46
C LEU A 301 -2.16 -2.75 -5.58
N GLY A 302 -1.69 -2.53 -6.80
CA GLY A 302 -0.47 -1.77 -7.07
C GLY A 302 -0.79 -0.30 -7.33
N ILE A 303 -0.03 0.61 -6.73
CA ILE A 303 -0.12 2.05 -6.96
C ILE A 303 1.27 2.57 -7.34
N GLY A 304 1.42 3.09 -8.56
CA GLY A 304 2.72 3.57 -9.06
C GLY A 304 2.65 4.56 -10.22
N GLY A 305 3.73 4.71 -10.98
CA GLY A 305 3.76 5.60 -12.15
C GLY A 305 3.17 4.97 -13.42
N ASP A 306 2.63 5.80 -14.30
CA ASP A 306 2.13 5.36 -15.61
C ASP A 306 3.28 5.03 -16.57
N GLU A 307 2.96 4.41 -17.72
CA GLU A 307 3.93 4.14 -18.79
C GLU A 307 4.62 5.43 -19.23
N GLY A 308 5.95 5.50 -19.07
CA GLY A 308 6.76 6.67 -19.37
C GLY A 308 6.88 7.70 -18.25
N GLY A 309 6.36 7.40 -17.06
CA GLY A 309 6.43 8.27 -15.88
C GLY A 309 5.44 9.43 -15.90
N CYS A 310 5.37 10.18 -14.80
CA CYS A 310 4.48 11.33 -14.67
C CYS A 310 4.84 12.26 -13.51
N ASP A 311 4.19 13.42 -13.45
CA ASP A 311 4.29 14.31 -12.30
C ASP A 311 3.53 13.72 -11.09
N ASN A 312 4.17 13.72 -9.92
CA ASN A 312 3.60 13.24 -8.68
C ASN A 312 2.49 14.18 -8.16
N ALA A 313 1.33 13.62 -7.80
CA ALA A 313 0.17 14.37 -7.30
C ALA A 313 0.40 15.08 -5.96
N TYR A 314 1.35 14.60 -5.15
CA TYR A 314 1.59 15.09 -3.79
C TYR A 314 2.69 16.15 -3.72
N GLY A 315 3.48 16.31 -4.78
CA GLY A 315 4.75 17.04 -4.75
C GLY A 315 5.93 16.08 -4.99
N GLY A 316 7.14 16.43 -4.60
CA GLY A 316 8.25 15.45 -4.58
C GLY A 316 8.99 15.16 -5.89
N GLY A 317 8.38 15.35 -7.07
CA GLY A 317 9.09 15.20 -8.36
C GLY A 317 8.38 14.31 -9.37
N GLU A 318 9.16 13.56 -10.15
CA GLU A 318 8.68 12.64 -11.19
C GLU A 318 8.50 11.23 -10.60
N VAL A 319 7.36 10.63 -10.86
CA VAL A 319 7.05 9.21 -10.63
C VAL A 319 7.51 8.43 -11.86
N LYS A 320 8.43 7.48 -11.70
CA LYS A 320 8.93 6.61 -12.77
C LYS A 320 7.90 5.52 -13.10
N ASP A 321 8.01 4.88 -14.28
CA ASP A 321 7.09 3.81 -14.70
C ASP A 321 7.23 2.57 -13.81
N SER A 322 6.17 2.20 -13.08
CA SER A 322 6.14 1.00 -12.22
C SER A 322 5.65 -0.22 -13.00
N LYS A 323 6.41 -0.59 -14.03
CA LYS A 323 6.03 -1.63 -14.99
C LYS A 323 5.84 -3.00 -14.33
N VAL A 324 6.80 -3.45 -13.54
CA VAL A 324 6.76 -4.77 -12.88
C VAL A 324 5.64 -4.82 -11.85
N LEU A 325 5.42 -3.75 -11.07
CA LEU A 325 4.30 -3.68 -10.13
C LEU A 325 2.95 -3.82 -10.85
N ARG A 326 2.80 -3.17 -12.01
CA ARG A 326 1.63 -3.32 -12.89
C ARG A 326 1.50 -4.75 -13.40
N GLU A 327 2.58 -5.39 -13.83
CA GLU A 327 2.58 -6.80 -14.24
C GLU A 327 2.16 -7.73 -13.09
N VAL A 328 2.64 -7.50 -11.85
CA VAL A 328 2.21 -8.26 -10.66
C VAL A 328 0.71 -8.11 -10.45
N ALA A 329 0.18 -6.89 -10.47
CA ALA A 329 -1.27 -6.68 -10.33
C ALA A 329 -2.06 -7.44 -11.42
N GLU A 330 -1.59 -7.45 -12.68
CA GLU A 330 -2.25 -8.17 -13.77
C GLU A 330 -2.30 -9.69 -13.56
N THR A 331 -1.32 -10.29 -12.87
CA THR A 331 -1.32 -11.75 -12.59
C THR A 331 -2.51 -12.20 -11.74
N PHE A 332 -3.06 -11.32 -10.88
CA PHE A 332 -4.24 -11.60 -10.07
C PHE A 332 -5.58 -11.48 -10.83
N GLY A 333 -5.55 -11.12 -12.12
CA GLY A 333 -6.72 -11.07 -12.99
C GLY A 333 -7.81 -10.15 -12.45
N ALA A 334 -9.02 -10.68 -12.23
CA ALA A 334 -10.15 -9.90 -11.70
C ALA A 334 -9.96 -9.44 -10.23
N ARG A 335 -8.95 -9.98 -9.53
CA ARG A 335 -8.60 -9.64 -8.15
C ARG A 335 -7.39 -8.73 -8.04
N GLY A 336 -6.81 -8.37 -9.18
CA GLY A 336 -5.71 -7.45 -9.29
C GLY A 336 -6.17 -6.09 -9.81
N MET A 337 -5.63 -5.03 -9.23
CA MET A 337 -5.85 -3.66 -9.68
C MET A 337 -4.53 -2.92 -9.71
N TYR A 338 -4.30 -2.16 -10.78
CA TYR A 338 -3.22 -1.18 -10.84
C TYR A 338 -3.80 0.22 -10.96
N ARG A 339 -3.36 1.15 -10.13
CA ARG A 339 -3.71 2.56 -10.21
C ARG A 339 -2.45 3.40 -10.21
N THR A 340 -2.61 4.62 -10.69
CA THR A 340 -1.48 5.54 -10.78
C THR A 340 -1.59 6.66 -9.77
N MET A 341 -0.44 7.06 -9.21
CA MET A 341 -0.31 8.20 -8.30
C MET A 341 -0.03 9.54 -9.01
N CYS A 342 -0.12 9.57 -10.34
CA CYS A 342 0.09 10.80 -11.12
C CYS A 342 -0.93 11.91 -10.78
N GLU A 343 -0.49 13.18 -10.84
CA GLU A 343 -1.33 14.38 -10.68
C GLU A 343 -2.54 14.39 -11.62
N SER A 344 -2.42 13.79 -12.80
CA SER A 344 -3.51 13.69 -13.78
C SER A 344 -4.77 12.97 -13.25
N ARG A 345 -4.66 12.27 -12.12
CA ARG A 345 -5.76 11.58 -11.42
C ARG A 345 -6.44 12.42 -10.33
N GLY A 346 -5.92 13.61 -10.02
CA GLY A 346 -6.47 14.53 -9.01
C GLY A 346 -5.58 14.69 -7.79
N ASP A 347 -6.15 15.26 -6.72
CA ASP A 347 -5.38 15.71 -5.54
C ASP A 347 -5.03 14.57 -4.56
N ASP A 348 -5.73 13.43 -4.60
CA ASP A 348 -5.45 12.25 -3.76
C ASP A 348 -5.68 10.93 -4.55
N PRO A 349 -4.78 10.60 -5.50
CA PRO A 349 -4.91 9.37 -6.28
C PRO A 349 -4.75 8.09 -5.47
N ILE A 350 -3.96 8.10 -4.38
CA ILE A 350 -3.82 6.95 -3.47
C ILE A 350 -5.17 6.68 -2.81
N GLY A 351 -5.79 7.67 -2.17
CA GLY A 351 -7.10 7.51 -1.54
C GLY A 351 -8.18 7.03 -2.51
N ALA A 352 -8.23 7.63 -3.71
CA ALA A 352 -9.15 7.21 -4.75
C ALA A 352 -8.94 5.75 -5.20
N ALA A 353 -7.69 5.28 -5.28
CA ALA A 353 -7.36 3.90 -5.63
C ALA A 353 -7.81 2.91 -4.55
N PHE A 354 -7.63 3.25 -3.27
CA PHE A 354 -8.12 2.44 -2.15
C PHE A 354 -9.64 2.32 -2.16
N ASP A 355 -10.34 3.44 -2.27
CA ASP A 355 -11.81 3.46 -2.30
C ASP A 355 -12.36 2.61 -3.46
N GLU A 356 -11.74 2.72 -4.64
CA GLU A 356 -12.13 1.90 -5.78
C GLU A 356 -11.85 0.41 -5.54
N ALA A 357 -10.67 0.05 -5.02
CA ALA A 357 -10.33 -1.35 -4.75
C ALA A 357 -11.26 -1.98 -3.70
N LEU A 358 -11.56 -1.27 -2.62
CA LEU A 358 -12.47 -1.72 -1.57
C LEU A 358 -13.89 -1.95 -2.12
N THR A 359 -14.43 -0.98 -2.86
CA THR A 359 -15.83 -1.02 -3.34
C THR A 359 -16.05 -1.87 -4.60
N THR A 360 -14.98 -2.33 -5.26
CA THR A 360 -15.11 -3.12 -6.49
C THR A 360 -14.50 -4.51 -6.36
N VAL A 361 -13.24 -4.59 -5.95
CA VAL A 361 -12.48 -5.85 -5.97
C VAL A 361 -12.68 -6.61 -4.68
N VAL A 362 -12.64 -5.93 -3.52
CA VAL A 362 -12.85 -6.57 -2.22
C VAL A 362 -14.30 -7.03 -2.07
N ASP A 363 -15.28 -6.20 -2.44
CA ASP A 363 -16.69 -6.61 -2.46
C ASP A 363 -16.93 -7.86 -3.33
N ALA A 364 -16.38 -7.88 -4.55
CA ALA A 364 -16.49 -9.03 -5.44
C ALA A 364 -15.72 -10.26 -4.92
N ALA A 365 -14.58 -10.04 -4.26
CA ALA A 365 -13.80 -11.08 -3.61
C ALA A 365 -14.60 -11.76 -2.50
N CYS A 366 -15.29 -10.94 -1.71
CA CYS A 366 -16.09 -11.34 -0.58
C CYS A 366 -17.35 -12.13 -0.98
N ASP A 367 -18.01 -11.78 -2.10
CA ASP A 367 -19.15 -12.51 -2.66
C ASP A 367 -18.82 -13.97 -3.06
N GLY A 368 -17.55 -14.23 -3.40
CA GLY A 368 -17.06 -15.56 -3.80
C GLY A 368 -16.35 -16.34 -2.69
N PHE A 369 -16.16 -15.75 -1.51
CA PHE A 369 -15.40 -16.35 -0.43
C PHE A 369 -16.25 -17.39 0.32
N ILE A 370 -15.70 -18.58 0.50
CA ILE A 370 -16.26 -19.63 1.35
C ILE A 370 -15.20 -19.94 2.41
N PRO A 371 -15.45 -19.65 3.70
CA PRO A 371 -14.57 -20.07 4.78
C PRO A 371 -14.45 -21.61 4.80
N ASP A 372 -13.25 -22.13 5.09
CA ASP A 372 -13.02 -23.58 5.26
C ASP A 372 -13.63 -24.12 6.57
#